data_AF-A0A0D2YGQ1-F1
#
_entry.id   AF-A0A0D2YGQ1-F1
#
_cell.length_a   1.000
_cell.length_b   1.000
_cell.length_c   1.000
_cell.angle_alpha   90.00
_cell.angle_beta   90.00
_cell.angle_gamma   90.00
#
_symmetry.space_group_name_H-M   'P 1'
#
loop_
_entity.id
_entity.type
_entity.pdbx_description
1 polymer ?
#
loop_
_entity_poly.entity_id
_entity_poly.type
_entity_poly.pdbx_seq_one_letter_code
_entity_poly.pdbx_strand_id
1 'polypeptide(L)'
;MFSFTARQVWSCFCATTAFAATVEPITSPIVAKGPACVTNNGAVQVTADCVDSTYNTAIIDAEQDFATPVAHRRVSGHFSGTNIDFNIYLPESGWDGRFFQMVYPLQNSTAEDHEIGFGADSGGYTNHVAGGGGYRADAAVAKLSRTIAARYYKSDRKIYGYIYGASGGSMVTVGAVENTFDVWQGAIPIVQAITVSNPNNFCIRAMASLVLESQKEKIRNSNY
;
A
#
# COMPACT_ATOMS: atom_id res chain seq x y z
N MET A 1 -55.10 49.13 22.95
CA MET A 1 -53.71 49.47 23.29
C MET A 1 -52.99 48.16 23.51
N PHE A 2 -52.09 47.80 22.59
CA PHE A 2 -51.01 46.80 22.65
C PHE A 2 -50.76 46.33 21.20
N SER A 3 -49.66 46.84 20.65
CA SER A 3 -49.15 46.61 19.31
C SER A 3 -48.31 45.33 19.30
N PHE A 4 -48.46 44.49 18.29
CA PHE A 4 -47.46 43.46 17.96
C PHE A 4 -47.18 43.50 16.45
N THR A 5 -45.95 43.84 16.14
CA THR A 5 -45.36 44.04 14.82
C THR A 5 -45.08 42.71 14.13
N ALA A 6 -45.47 42.61 12.84
CA ALA A 6 -45.12 41.48 11.98
C ALA A 6 -43.61 41.49 11.68
N ARG A 7 -42.89 40.48 12.17
CA ARG A 7 -41.49 40.24 11.83
C ARG A 7 -41.42 39.42 10.55
N GLN A 8 -40.89 40.01 9.48
CA GLN A 8 -40.51 39.34 8.24
C GLN A 8 -39.50 38.23 8.55
N VAL A 9 -39.83 37.00 8.13
CA VAL A 9 -38.90 35.87 8.10
C VAL A 9 -38.14 35.96 6.78
N TRP A 10 -36.91 36.45 6.82
CA TRP A 10 -35.95 36.31 5.73
C TRP A 10 -35.20 35.00 5.92
N SER A 11 -35.61 33.97 5.18
CA SER A 11 -34.86 32.72 5.06
C SER A 11 -33.64 32.96 4.17
N CYS A 12 -32.47 33.08 4.77
CA CYS A 12 -31.19 32.94 4.05
C CYS A 12 -31.06 31.50 3.56
N PHE A 13 -31.40 31.25 2.29
CA PHE A 13 -30.91 30.08 1.58
C PHE A 13 -29.41 30.28 1.34
N CYS A 14 -28.57 29.78 2.25
CA CYS A 14 -27.17 29.52 1.95
C CYS A 14 -27.13 28.35 0.96
N ALA A 15 -27.06 28.66 -0.33
CA ALA A 15 -26.73 27.68 -1.34
C ALA A 15 -25.27 27.26 -1.14
N THR A 16 -25.05 26.13 -0.47
CA THR A 16 -23.79 25.42 -0.48
C THR A 16 -23.61 24.80 -1.87
N THR A 17 -23.04 25.57 -2.79
CA THR A 17 -22.44 25.00 -4.01
C THR A 17 -21.20 24.23 -3.59
N ALA A 18 -21.36 22.93 -3.35
CA ALA A 18 -20.25 21.99 -3.29
C ALA A 18 -19.61 21.95 -4.69
N PHE A 19 -18.51 22.69 -4.86
CA PHE A 19 -17.60 22.47 -5.98
C PHE A 19 -16.95 21.11 -5.76
N ALA A 20 -17.53 20.05 -6.31
CA ALA A 20 -16.83 18.81 -6.52
C ALA A 20 -15.68 19.13 -7.50
N ALA A 21 -14.47 19.33 -6.96
CA ALA A 21 -13.28 19.47 -7.78
C ALA A 21 -13.06 18.13 -8.48
N THR A 22 -13.54 18.00 -9.72
CA THR A 22 -13.33 16.81 -10.54
C THR A 22 -11.83 16.77 -10.87
N VAL A 23 -11.09 15.87 -10.21
CA VAL A 23 -9.74 15.50 -10.64
C VAL A 23 -9.88 14.84 -12.01
N GLU A 24 -9.09 15.28 -12.98
CA GLU A 24 -9.09 14.69 -14.32
C GLU A 24 -8.71 13.21 -14.26
N PRO A 25 -9.37 12.34 -15.05
CA PRO A 25 -9.08 10.92 -15.07
C PRO A 25 -7.63 10.67 -15.54
N ILE A 26 -7.03 9.63 -14.99
CA ILE A 26 -5.69 9.20 -15.30
C ILE A 26 -5.66 8.61 -16.71
N THR A 27 -4.74 9.09 -17.54
CA THR A 27 -4.52 8.56 -18.89
C THR A 27 -3.83 7.21 -18.81
N SER A 28 -4.43 6.19 -19.42
CA SER A 28 -3.92 4.80 -19.48
C SER A 28 -3.62 4.41 -20.94
N PRO A 29 -2.54 3.67 -21.24
CA PRO A 29 -1.53 3.14 -20.31
C PRO A 29 -0.52 4.22 -19.85
N ILE A 30 0.05 4.02 -18.66
CA ILE A 30 1.19 4.79 -18.18
C ILE A 30 2.47 4.01 -18.49
N VAL A 31 3.29 4.55 -19.37
CA VAL A 31 4.60 4.00 -19.71
C VAL A 31 5.68 4.74 -18.94
N ALA A 32 6.37 4.02 -18.05
CA ALA A 32 7.49 4.54 -17.29
C ALA A 32 8.66 4.88 -18.23
N LYS A 33 9.26 6.05 -18.04
CA LYS A 33 10.39 6.56 -18.84
C LYS A 33 11.65 6.56 -18.01
N GLY A 34 12.76 6.12 -18.60
CA GLY A 34 14.07 6.09 -17.96
C GLY A 34 14.96 4.98 -18.54
N PRO A 35 16.25 4.94 -18.16
CA PRO A 35 17.14 3.84 -18.53
C PRO A 35 16.67 2.53 -17.91
N ALA A 36 16.98 1.39 -18.52
CA ALA A 36 16.66 0.08 -17.93
C ALA A 36 17.43 -0.14 -16.61
N CYS A 37 16.78 -0.79 -15.64
CA CYS A 37 17.47 -1.21 -14.42
C CYS A 37 18.54 -2.27 -14.70
N VAL A 38 19.61 -2.25 -13.91
CA VAL A 38 20.81 -3.06 -14.14
C VAL A 38 20.85 -4.29 -13.24
N THR A 39 21.56 -5.32 -13.69
CA THR A 39 21.85 -6.51 -12.92
C THR A 39 23.37 -6.64 -12.79
N ASN A 40 23.88 -6.66 -11.56
CA ASN A 40 25.31 -6.80 -11.28
C ASN A 40 25.58 -8.19 -10.67
N ASN A 41 25.58 -9.24 -11.50
CA ASN A 41 25.81 -10.63 -11.07
C ASN A 41 24.94 -11.06 -9.87
N GLY A 42 23.67 -10.64 -9.86
CA GLY A 42 22.77 -10.82 -8.72
C GLY A 42 21.34 -10.45 -9.05
N ALA A 43 20.60 -9.93 -8.07
CA ALA A 43 19.24 -9.44 -8.28
C ALA A 43 19.24 -8.10 -9.06
N VAL A 44 18.10 -7.75 -9.67
CA VAL A 44 17.93 -6.51 -10.44
C VAL A 44 17.96 -5.31 -9.50
N GLN A 45 18.94 -4.42 -9.62
CA GLN A 45 19.00 -3.24 -8.76
C GLN A 45 18.10 -2.13 -9.29
N VAL A 46 17.15 -1.67 -8.47
CA VAL A 46 16.16 -0.65 -8.86
C VAL A 46 16.50 0.70 -8.21
N THR A 47 16.75 1.72 -9.02
CA THR A 47 16.99 3.10 -8.55
C THR A 47 15.75 3.97 -8.77
N ALA A 48 15.76 5.17 -8.18
CA ALA A 48 14.74 6.19 -8.41
C ALA A 48 14.54 6.52 -9.91
N ASP A 49 15.58 6.39 -10.74
CA ASP A 49 15.55 6.81 -12.14
C ASP A 49 15.39 5.65 -13.14
N CYS A 50 15.82 4.42 -12.81
CA CYS A 50 15.77 3.32 -13.76
C CYS A 50 14.39 2.67 -13.86
N VAL A 51 14.03 2.15 -15.03
CA VAL A 51 12.76 1.46 -15.27
C VAL A 51 12.99 -0.04 -15.32
N ASP A 52 12.23 -0.77 -14.51
CA ASP A 52 12.19 -2.22 -14.59
C ASP A 52 11.44 -2.64 -15.86
N SER A 53 12.08 -3.40 -16.74
CA SER A 53 11.51 -3.77 -18.04
C SER A 53 10.29 -4.67 -17.93
N THR A 54 10.12 -5.40 -16.82
CA THR A 54 8.94 -6.25 -16.57
C THR A 54 7.73 -5.40 -16.13
N TYR A 55 7.97 -4.29 -15.44
CA TYR A 55 6.93 -3.46 -14.81
C TYR A 55 6.92 -2.02 -15.36
N ASN A 56 7.24 -1.86 -16.65
CA ASN A 56 7.38 -0.55 -17.30
C ASN A 56 6.07 0.05 -17.82
N THR A 57 5.01 -0.74 -17.93
CA THR A 57 3.74 -0.34 -18.54
C THR A 57 2.61 -0.70 -17.59
N ALA A 58 2.04 0.31 -16.95
CA ALA A 58 0.89 0.17 -16.06
C ALA A 58 -0.41 0.49 -16.80
N ILE A 59 -1.39 -0.39 -16.68
CA ILE A 59 -2.76 -0.17 -17.14
C ILE A 59 -3.58 0.26 -15.92
N ILE A 60 -4.24 1.41 -16.01
CA ILE A 60 -5.21 1.84 -14.99
C ILE A 60 -6.56 1.23 -15.32
N ASP A 61 -7.10 0.48 -14.36
CA ASP A 61 -8.35 -0.27 -14.50
C ASP A 61 -9.54 0.53 -13.97
N ALA A 62 -9.36 1.24 -12.86
CA ALA A 62 -10.43 2.02 -12.24
C ALA A 62 -9.92 3.16 -11.34
N GLU A 63 -10.72 4.21 -11.24
CA GLU A 63 -10.61 5.26 -10.23
C GLU A 63 -11.96 5.37 -9.51
N GLN A 64 -11.96 5.20 -8.18
CA GLN A 64 -13.18 5.13 -7.39
C GLN A 64 -12.99 5.86 -6.06
N ASP A 65 -14.00 6.59 -5.63
CA ASP A 65 -14.02 7.27 -4.33
C ASP A 65 -14.71 6.41 -3.27
N PHE A 66 -14.15 6.41 -2.07
CA PHE A 66 -14.65 5.69 -0.92
C PHE A 66 -14.70 6.62 0.29
N ALA A 67 -15.74 6.47 1.11
CA ALA A 67 -15.89 7.25 2.35
C ALA A 67 -15.22 6.58 3.57
N THR A 68 -14.95 5.28 3.50
CA THR A 68 -14.40 4.46 4.60
C THR A 68 -13.16 3.72 4.10
N PRO A 69 -12.14 3.48 4.94
CA PRO A 69 -12.05 3.81 6.37
C PRO A 69 -11.80 5.30 6.65
N VAL A 70 -11.32 6.02 5.65
CA VAL A 70 -11.29 7.48 5.56
C VAL A 70 -11.77 7.87 4.15
N ALA A 71 -12.16 9.12 3.94
CA ALA A 71 -12.45 9.60 2.58
C ALA A 71 -11.18 9.54 1.72
N HIS A 72 -11.19 8.72 0.68
CA HIS A 72 -10.03 8.51 -0.19
C HIS A 72 -10.43 8.11 -1.61
N ARG A 73 -9.56 8.39 -2.57
CA ARG A 73 -9.61 7.83 -3.93
C ARG A 73 -8.76 6.58 -4.00
N ARG A 74 -9.35 5.47 -4.47
CA ARG A 74 -8.62 4.27 -4.87
C ARG A 74 -8.38 4.29 -6.38
N VAL A 75 -7.11 4.14 -6.76
CA VAL A 75 -6.69 3.89 -8.15
C VAL A 75 -6.24 2.44 -8.25
N SER A 76 -6.94 1.66 -9.06
CA SER A 76 -6.65 0.24 -9.32
C SER A 76 -5.99 0.08 -10.68
N GLY A 77 -5.02 -0.82 -10.78
CA GLY A 77 -4.34 -1.10 -12.04
C GLY A 77 -3.51 -2.38 -12.02
N HIS A 78 -2.90 -2.71 -13.15
CA HIS A 78 -2.00 -3.85 -13.29
C HIS A 78 -0.84 -3.55 -14.25
N PHE A 79 0.23 -4.34 -14.17
CA PHE A 79 1.32 -4.24 -15.13
C PHE A 79 1.06 -5.14 -16.35
N SER A 80 1.08 -4.53 -17.54
CA SER A 80 0.84 -5.22 -18.81
C SER A 80 1.83 -6.37 -19.01
N GLY A 81 1.32 -7.54 -19.42
CA GLY A 81 2.13 -8.74 -19.62
C GLY A 81 2.53 -9.46 -18.33
N THR A 82 1.95 -9.08 -17.19
CA THR A 82 2.13 -9.74 -15.90
C THR A 82 0.77 -10.04 -15.26
N ASN A 83 0.76 -10.87 -14.21
CA ASN A 83 -0.40 -11.08 -13.36
C ASN A 83 -0.35 -10.21 -12.08
N ILE A 84 0.46 -9.15 -12.07
CA ILE A 84 0.64 -8.30 -10.89
C ILE A 84 -0.25 -7.07 -11.00
N ASP A 85 -1.24 -7.03 -10.12
CA ASP A 85 -2.13 -5.91 -9.89
C ASP A 85 -1.76 -5.12 -8.62
N PHE A 86 -2.24 -3.88 -8.55
CA PHE A 86 -1.96 -2.94 -7.48
C PHE A 86 -3.16 -2.02 -7.21
N ASN A 87 -3.20 -1.48 -5.99
CA ASN A 87 -4.08 -0.40 -5.62
C ASN A 87 -3.29 0.71 -4.91
N ILE A 88 -3.68 1.96 -5.19
CA ILE A 88 -3.15 3.16 -4.54
C ILE A 88 -4.33 3.90 -3.91
N TYR A 89 -4.25 4.15 -2.61
CA TYR A 89 -5.32 4.73 -1.80
C TYR A 89 -4.90 6.13 -1.34
N LEU A 90 -5.49 7.16 -1.94
CA LEU A 90 -5.13 8.57 -1.81
C LEU A 90 -6.16 9.30 -0.92
N PRO A 91 -5.86 9.58 0.36
CA PRO A 91 -6.76 10.34 1.22
C PRO A 91 -7.15 11.69 0.62
N GLU A 92 -8.41 12.10 0.74
CA GLU A 92 -8.86 13.41 0.21
C GLU A 92 -8.26 14.60 0.96
N SER A 93 -7.87 14.40 2.22
CA SER A 93 -7.31 15.43 3.10
C SER A 93 -6.23 14.87 4.00
N GLY A 94 -5.43 15.75 4.61
CA GLY A 94 -4.39 15.37 5.58
C GLY A 94 -3.09 14.84 4.98
N TRP A 95 -2.98 14.74 3.66
CA TRP A 95 -1.73 14.31 3.02
C TRP A 95 -0.59 15.32 3.25
N ASP A 96 0.56 14.82 3.72
CA ASP A 96 1.74 15.60 4.06
C ASP A 96 3.01 15.13 3.31
N GLY A 97 2.85 14.64 2.07
CA GLY A 97 4.00 14.28 1.24
C GLY A 97 4.62 12.91 1.56
N ARG A 98 3.83 11.96 2.06
CA ARG A 98 4.30 10.60 2.40
C ARG A 98 3.51 9.52 1.66
N PHE A 99 4.06 8.31 1.62
CA PHE A 99 3.29 7.09 1.40
C PHE A 99 3.85 5.90 2.17
N PHE A 100 2.98 4.93 2.41
CA PHE A 100 3.29 3.70 3.13
C PHE A 100 2.92 2.49 2.28
N GLN A 101 3.76 1.46 2.33
CA GLN A 101 3.60 0.26 1.53
C GLN A 101 3.84 -0.98 2.39
N MET A 102 2.75 -1.68 2.69
CA MET A 102 2.81 -2.99 3.33
C MET A 102 3.19 -4.03 2.27
N VAL A 103 4.15 -4.89 2.60
CA VAL A 103 4.56 -5.98 1.72
C VAL A 103 4.48 -7.33 2.42
N TYR A 104 3.97 -8.31 1.70
CA TYR A 104 3.93 -9.70 2.11
C TYR A 104 3.98 -10.62 0.88
N PRO A 105 4.70 -11.77 0.91
CA PRO A 105 4.92 -12.59 -0.28
C PRO A 105 3.65 -13.11 -0.96
N LEU A 106 2.56 -13.30 -0.19
CA LEU A 106 1.33 -13.96 -0.64
C LEU A 106 0.08 -13.05 -0.52
N GLN A 107 0.26 -11.74 -0.34
CA GLN A 107 -0.89 -10.83 -0.27
C GLN A 107 -1.53 -10.63 -1.65
N ASN A 108 -2.79 -10.21 -1.66
CA ASN A 108 -3.43 -9.66 -2.88
C ASN A 108 -3.15 -8.14 -2.96
N SER A 109 -3.68 -7.44 -3.97
CA SER A 109 -3.46 -6.01 -4.13
C SER A 109 -4.37 -5.11 -3.27
N THR A 110 -5.33 -5.67 -2.52
CA THR A 110 -6.30 -4.92 -1.73
C THR A 110 -5.76 -4.69 -0.33
N ALA A 111 -5.65 -3.42 0.06
CA ALA A 111 -5.25 -3.04 1.41
C ALA A 111 -6.43 -3.24 2.37
N GLU A 112 -6.12 -3.63 3.60
CA GLU A 112 -7.07 -3.63 4.70
C GLU A 112 -7.35 -2.21 5.19
N ASP A 113 -8.53 -2.01 5.79
CA ASP A 113 -8.96 -0.70 6.29
C ASP A 113 -7.96 -0.07 7.27
N HIS A 114 -7.33 -0.89 8.11
CA HIS A 114 -6.36 -0.41 9.09
C HIS A 114 -5.06 0.09 8.45
N GLU A 115 -4.69 -0.40 7.26
CA GLU A 115 -3.50 0.02 6.52
C GLU A 115 -3.74 1.34 5.78
N ILE A 116 -4.95 1.52 5.24
CA ILE A 116 -5.41 2.77 4.63
C ILE A 116 -5.51 3.85 5.72
N GLY A 117 -6.12 3.52 6.86
CA GLY A 117 -6.24 4.41 8.02
C GLY A 117 -4.87 4.81 8.57
N PHE A 118 -3.96 3.85 8.78
CA PHE A 118 -2.59 4.13 9.22
C PHE A 118 -1.85 5.09 8.28
N GLY A 119 -1.96 4.86 6.96
CA GLY A 119 -1.37 5.74 5.96
C GLY A 119 -1.89 7.17 6.09
N ALA A 120 -3.21 7.33 6.11
CA ALA A 120 -3.88 8.63 6.20
C ALA A 120 -3.53 9.38 7.50
N ASP A 121 -3.64 8.72 8.65
CA ASP A 121 -3.33 9.28 9.98
C ASP A 121 -1.85 9.72 10.08
N SER A 122 -0.97 9.06 9.31
CA SER A 122 0.47 9.35 9.26
C SER A 122 0.84 10.41 8.20
N GLY A 123 -0.15 11.03 7.56
CA GLY A 123 0.02 12.04 6.51
C GLY A 123 0.46 11.47 5.17
N GLY A 124 0.13 10.21 4.89
CA GLY A 124 0.51 9.52 3.65
C GLY A 124 -0.66 8.88 2.93
N TYR A 125 -0.42 8.52 1.67
CA TYR A 125 -1.28 7.58 0.94
C TYR A 125 -0.76 6.14 1.10
N THR A 126 -1.58 5.15 0.77
CA THR A 126 -1.21 3.73 0.89
C THR A 126 -1.03 3.12 -0.48
N ASN A 127 0.09 2.41 -0.68
CA ASN A 127 0.30 1.53 -1.83
C ASN A 127 0.11 0.08 -1.38
N HIS A 128 -0.55 -0.71 -2.21
CA HIS A 128 -0.68 -2.14 -1.97
C HIS A 128 -0.58 -2.90 -3.29
N VAL A 129 0.30 -3.90 -3.33
CA VAL A 129 0.66 -4.64 -4.53
C VAL A 129 0.43 -6.12 -4.27
N ALA A 130 -0.14 -6.82 -5.25
CA ALA A 130 -0.23 -8.28 -5.16
C ALA A 130 1.16 -8.88 -5.00
N GLY A 131 1.27 -9.80 -4.05
CA GLY A 131 2.51 -10.49 -3.74
C GLY A 131 3.06 -11.23 -4.96
N GLY A 132 4.37 -11.14 -5.15
CA GLY A 132 5.10 -11.80 -6.24
C GLY A 132 6.43 -12.40 -5.79
N GLY A 133 6.67 -12.48 -4.48
CA GLY A 133 7.90 -13.06 -3.91
C GLY A 133 9.17 -12.21 -4.06
N GLY A 134 9.07 -10.91 -4.32
CA GLY A 134 10.21 -10.01 -4.46
C GLY A 134 9.82 -8.53 -4.36
N TYR A 135 10.77 -7.63 -4.60
CA TYR A 135 10.62 -6.18 -4.39
C TYR A 135 10.37 -5.37 -5.68
N ARG A 136 10.52 -6.00 -6.85
CA ARG A 136 10.58 -5.28 -8.14
C ARG A 136 9.24 -4.63 -8.52
N ALA A 137 8.14 -5.36 -8.36
CA ALA A 137 6.80 -4.83 -8.59
C ALA A 137 6.45 -3.74 -7.58
N ASP A 138 6.76 -3.99 -6.31
CA ASP A 138 6.60 -3.00 -5.23
C ASP A 138 7.33 -1.69 -5.54
N ALA A 139 8.57 -1.78 -6.02
CA ALA A 139 9.37 -0.63 -6.40
C ALA A 139 8.79 0.12 -7.60
N ALA A 140 8.26 -0.60 -8.59
CA ALA A 140 7.59 0.00 -9.74
C ALA A 140 6.33 0.79 -9.31
N VAL A 141 5.51 0.23 -8.41
CA VAL A 141 4.32 0.92 -7.86
C VAL A 141 4.72 2.09 -6.97
N ALA A 142 5.77 1.96 -6.15
CA ALA A 142 6.30 3.07 -5.36
C ALA A 142 6.69 4.27 -6.23
N LYS A 143 7.23 4.03 -7.42
CA LYS A 143 7.57 5.09 -8.39
C LYS A 143 6.34 5.63 -9.13
N LEU A 144 5.48 4.73 -9.63
CA LEU A 144 4.24 5.08 -10.32
C LEU A 144 3.31 5.93 -9.43
N SER A 145 3.15 5.51 -8.17
CA SER A 145 2.25 6.16 -7.22
C SER A 145 2.63 7.61 -6.95
N ARG A 146 3.93 7.96 -7.00
CA ARG A 146 4.36 9.36 -6.86
C ARG A 146 3.83 10.23 -8.00
N THR A 147 3.88 9.72 -9.22
CA THR A 147 3.33 10.41 -10.41
C THR A 147 1.82 10.59 -10.29
N ILE A 148 1.11 9.54 -9.85
CA ILE A 148 -0.34 9.57 -9.65
C ILE A 148 -0.71 10.54 -8.53
N ALA A 149 -0.03 10.47 -7.38
CA ALA A 149 -0.26 11.33 -6.24
C ALA A 149 0.03 12.80 -6.56
N ALA A 150 1.13 13.10 -7.25
CA ALA A 150 1.45 14.47 -7.67
C ALA A 150 0.34 15.08 -8.54
N ARG A 151 -0.24 14.29 -9.46
CA ARG A 151 -1.40 14.70 -10.27
C ARG A 151 -2.65 14.88 -9.40
N TYR A 152 -2.96 13.90 -8.55
CA TYR A 152 -4.17 13.92 -7.71
C TYR A 152 -4.18 15.11 -6.75
N TYR A 153 -3.10 15.32 -6.01
CA TYR A 153 -2.96 16.40 -5.03
C TYR A 153 -2.59 17.75 -5.67
N LYS A 154 -2.32 17.79 -6.98
CA LYS A 154 -1.85 18.99 -7.71
C LYS A 154 -0.66 19.64 -7.02
N SER A 155 0.31 18.82 -6.64
CA SER A 155 1.48 19.25 -5.85
C SER A 155 2.77 18.74 -6.48
N ASP A 156 3.80 19.60 -6.44
CA ASP A 156 5.19 19.30 -6.80
C ASP A 156 6.04 18.90 -5.59
N ARG A 157 5.41 18.77 -4.41
CA ARG A 157 6.08 18.38 -3.17
C ARG A 157 6.79 17.05 -3.33
N LYS A 158 8.02 16.96 -2.80
CA LYS A 158 8.74 15.69 -2.69
C LYS A 158 7.96 14.69 -1.83
N ILE A 159 7.77 13.48 -2.37
CA ILE A 159 7.02 12.41 -1.72
C ILE A 159 7.98 11.36 -1.15
N TYR A 160 7.97 11.21 0.18
CA TYR A 160 8.78 10.25 0.92
C TYR A 160 8.06 8.90 1.06
N GLY A 161 8.74 7.81 0.71
CA GLY A 161 8.17 6.48 0.75
C GLY A 161 8.65 5.64 1.93
N TYR A 162 7.77 4.83 2.51
CA TYR A 162 8.11 3.91 3.59
C TYR A 162 7.59 2.50 3.28
N ILE A 163 8.47 1.50 3.40
CA ILE A 163 8.13 0.08 3.18
C ILE A 163 8.17 -0.68 4.51
N TYR A 164 7.23 -1.58 4.74
CA TYR A 164 7.22 -2.39 5.95
C TYR A 164 6.54 -3.74 5.71
N GLY A 165 6.90 -4.73 6.51
CA GLY A 165 6.34 -6.07 6.37
C GLY A 165 6.71 -6.98 7.53
N ALA A 166 5.74 -7.77 7.99
CA ALA A 166 5.92 -8.69 9.10
C ALA A 166 6.23 -10.12 8.63
N SER A 167 7.05 -10.87 9.36
CA SER A 167 7.31 -12.29 9.09
C SER A 167 7.78 -12.55 7.65
N GLY A 168 7.00 -13.19 6.78
CA GLY A 168 7.34 -13.33 5.35
C GLY A 168 7.54 -11.98 4.65
N GLY A 169 6.78 -10.95 5.04
CA GLY A 169 6.93 -9.57 4.57
C GLY A 169 8.24 -8.92 4.97
N SER A 170 8.85 -9.38 6.07
CA SER A 170 10.16 -8.88 6.48
C SER A 170 11.24 -9.29 5.49
N MET A 171 11.14 -10.48 4.88
CA MET A 171 12.06 -10.91 3.82
C MET A 171 11.93 -10.04 2.58
N VAL A 172 10.70 -9.68 2.20
CA VAL A 172 10.44 -8.77 1.06
C VAL A 172 11.00 -7.38 1.37
N THR A 173 10.79 -6.87 2.59
CA THR A 173 11.32 -5.59 3.04
C THR A 173 12.84 -5.58 3.03
N VAL A 174 13.49 -6.63 3.55
CA VAL A 174 14.96 -6.76 3.51
C VAL A 174 15.47 -6.84 2.07
N GLY A 175 14.86 -7.68 1.23
CA GLY A 175 15.23 -7.77 -0.18
C GLY A 175 15.05 -6.44 -0.93
N ALA A 176 14.03 -5.65 -0.58
CA ALA A 176 13.83 -4.33 -1.13
C ALA A 176 14.95 -3.35 -0.73
N VAL A 177 15.33 -3.28 0.56
CA VAL A 177 16.38 -2.34 0.99
C VAL A 177 17.77 -2.73 0.49
N GLU A 178 18.04 -4.02 0.28
CA GLU A 178 19.32 -4.50 -0.25
C GLU A 178 19.48 -4.22 -1.74
N ASN A 179 18.37 -4.12 -2.48
CA ASN A 179 18.38 -4.09 -3.94
C ASN A 179 17.72 -2.86 -4.55
N THR A 180 17.31 -1.88 -3.72
CA THR A 180 16.74 -0.62 -4.21
C THR A 180 17.41 0.59 -3.62
N PHE A 181 17.50 1.64 -4.42
CA PHE A 181 18.17 2.90 -4.06
C PHE A 181 17.22 4.07 -4.32
N ASP A 182 16.92 4.84 -3.27
CA ASP A 182 16.00 5.98 -3.28
C ASP A 182 14.55 5.68 -3.73
N VAL A 183 14.15 4.41 -3.76
CA VAL A 183 12.75 4.02 -3.99
C VAL A 183 11.89 4.26 -2.74
N TRP A 184 12.42 3.95 -1.56
CA TRP A 184 11.84 4.27 -0.24
C TRP A 184 12.90 4.98 0.63
N GLN A 185 12.45 5.87 1.51
CA GLN A 185 13.31 6.62 2.45
C GLN A 185 13.31 6.03 3.87
N GLY A 186 12.46 5.05 4.14
CA GLY A 186 12.53 4.26 5.37
C GLY A 186 11.97 2.86 5.18
N ALA A 187 12.47 1.92 5.98
CA ALA A 187 12.06 0.52 5.91
C ALA A 187 11.95 -0.08 7.31
N ILE A 188 10.90 -0.87 7.55
CA ILE A 188 10.66 -1.52 8.84
C ILE A 188 10.38 -3.01 8.62
N PRO A 189 11.39 -3.88 8.74
CA PRO A 189 11.16 -5.32 8.84
C PRO A 189 10.61 -5.65 10.24
N ILE A 190 9.41 -6.20 10.30
CA ILE A 190 8.71 -6.51 11.56
C ILE A 190 8.81 -8.02 11.82
N VAL A 191 9.26 -8.45 12.99
CA VAL A 191 9.46 -9.87 13.32
C VAL A 191 10.24 -10.60 12.23
N GLN A 192 11.55 -10.30 12.13
CA GLN A 192 12.39 -10.78 11.04
C GLN A 192 12.32 -12.30 10.89
N ALA A 193 11.90 -12.77 9.72
CA ALA A 193 11.99 -14.18 9.40
C ALA A 193 13.45 -14.58 9.15
N ILE A 194 13.85 -15.69 9.75
CA ILE A 194 15.17 -16.30 9.61
C ILE A 194 15.03 -17.76 9.19
N THR A 195 16.13 -18.36 8.74
CA THR A 195 16.15 -19.74 8.20
C THR A 195 15.58 -20.79 9.14
N VAL A 196 15.61 -20.54 10.46
CA VAL A 196 15.10 -21.45 11.48
C VAL A 196 13.66 -21.14 11.93
N SER A 197 13.06 -20.03 11.51
CA SER A 197 11.71 -19.64 11.96
C SER A 197 10.64 -20.67 11.58
N ASN A 198 10.67 -21.17 10.34
CA ASN A 198 9.70 -22.18 9.90
C ASN A 198 9.91 -23.53 10.59
N PRO A 199 11.11 -24.14 10.55
CA PRO A 199 11.37 -25.41 11.23
C PRO A 199 11.09 -25.36 12.74
N ASN A 200 11.54 -24.31 13.43
CA ASN A 200 11.50 -24.31 14.90
C ASN A 200 10.17 -23.86 15.49
N ASN A 201 9.40 -23.00 14.82
CA ASN A 201 8.15 -22.48 15.41
C ASN A 201 6.92 -23.20 14.88
N PHE A 202 6.84 -23.45 13.57
CA PHE A 202 5.66 -24.05 12.94
C PHE A 202 5.79 -25.57 12.84
N CYS A 203 6.92 -26.07 12.36
CA CYS A 203 7.10 -27.51 12.18
C CYS A 203 7.22 -28.25 13.51
N ILE A 204 7.74 -27.64 14.58
CA ILE A 204 7.78 -28.29 15.90
C ILE A 204 6.38 -28.57 16.44
N ARG A 205 5.40 -27.68 16.20
CA ARG A 205 4.01 -27.87 16.62
C ARG A 205 3.37 -29.01 15.84
N ALA A 206 3.60 -29.07 14.53
CA ALA A 206 3.12 -30.17 13.70
C ALA A 206 3.76 -31.51 14.10
N MET A 207 5.06 -31.52 14.38
CA MET A 207 5.78 -32.70 14.88
C MET A 207 5.26 -33.12 16.26
N ALA A 208 5.03 -32.17 17.16
CA ALA A 208 4.45 -32.45 18.47
C ALA A 208 3.06 -33.08 18.34
N SER A 209 2.20 -32.55 17.46
CA SER A 209 0.91 -33.19 17.16
C SER A 209 1.10 -34.62 16.65
N LEU A 210 2.02 -34.86 15.72
CA LEU A 210 2.28 -36.19 15.18
C LEU A 210 2.78 -37.19 16.26
N VAL A 211 3.73 -36.77 17.09
CA VAL A 211 4.39 -37.64 18.07
C VAL A 211 3.54 -37.83 19.34
N LEU A 212 2.82 -36.79 19.77
CA LEU A 212 2.07 -36.79 21.02
C LEU A 212 0.60 -37.16 20.87
N GLU A 213 0.09 -37.37 19.65
CA GLU A 213 -1.33 -37.72 19.41
C GLU A 213 -1.77 -38.91 20.27
N SER A 214 -0.95 -39.96 20.33
CA SER A 214 -1.24 -41.17 21.13
C SER A 214 -1.29 -40.91 22.65
N GLN A 215 -0.69 -39.82 23.13
CA GLN A 215 -0.67 -39.43 24.54
C GLN A 215 -1.65 -38.30 24.87
N LYS A 216 -2.41 -37.80 23.88
CA LYS A 216 -3.31 -36.65 24.02
C LYS A 216 -4.23 -36.73 25.25
N GLU A 217 -4.85 -37.90 25.48
CA GLU A 217 -5.75 -38.12 26.61
C GLU A 217 -5.04 -38.08 27.97
N LYS A 218 -3.81 -38.60 28.04
CA LYS A 218 -3.01 -38.55 29.27
C LYS A 218 -2.52 -37.13 29.56
N ILE A 219 -2.16 -36.37 28.52
CA ILE A 219 -1.76 -34.97 28.64
C ILE A 219 -2.96 -34.12 29.07
N ARG A 220 -4.14 -34.31 28.46
CA ARG A 220 -5.37 -33.59 28.83
C ARG A 220 -5.78 -33.82 30.29
N ASN A 221 -5.58 -35.04 30.78
CA ASN A 221 -5.98 -35.45 32.11
C ASN A 221 -4.82 -35.38 33.13
N SER A 222 -3.64 -34.87 32.73
CA SER A 222 -2.53 -34.67 33.66
C SER A 222 -2.83 -33.42 34.49
N ASN A 223 -3.08 -33.61 35.78
CA ASN A 223 -3.21 -32.51 36.74
C ASN A 223 -1.83 -31.91 37.02
N TYR A 224 -1.45 -30.92 36.20
CA TYR A 224 -0.51 -29.86 36.54
C TYR A 224 -1.25 -28.53 36.45
#